data_AF-A0A5D4T2L1-F1
#
_entry.id   AF-A0A5D4T2L1-F1
#
_cell.length_a   1.000
_cell.length_b   1.000
_cell.length_c   1.000
_cell.angle_alpha   90.00
_cell.angle_beta   90.00
_cell.angle_gamma   90.00
#
_symmetry.space_group_name_H-M   'P 1'
#
loop_
_entity.id
_entity.type
_entity.pdbx_description
1 polymer ?
#
loop_
_entity_poly.entity_id
_entity_poly.type
_entity_poly.pdbx_seq_one_letter_code
_entity_poly.pdbx_strand_id
1 'polypeptide(L)'
;MFLTMVFSVMLLTMIFFIILIVVFCCVIFNSHSVFTHIVIIFWHSFSPPYNEFYTYYSKCEILLGQRWRNLACFCIETPILKWKTFRRIRRTNQTKASNVRKEVDSLRTFSRVIGMLIYDMASGNKIGRVKDLCIEEPGRIKGLIIDGKGIFHRAKFLPFPYIQSFGDEGIMVGEHALTPITKKDGQVYYHHFHGIKGKSFITGEGDKLGLLDDVYFEEETGTIVGYEVTDGFFADLSEGKKIVKNPSDLVIGKDTVVVSVLS
;
A
#
# COMPACT_ATOMS: atom_id res chain seq x y z
N MET A 1 -0.82 16.16 58.90
CA MET A 1 -2.13 15.57 58.48
C MET A 1 -2.78 16.32 57.32
N PHE A 2 -2.77 17.66 57.31
CA PHE A 2 -3.29 18.44 56.17
C PHE A 2 -2.49 18.26 54.86
N LEU A 3 -1.16 18.27 54.93
CA LEU A 3 -0.31 18.18 53.74
C LEU A 3 -0.42 16.83 53.01
N THR A 4 -0.55 15.73 53.76
CA THR A 4 -0.75 14.38 53.21
C THR A 4 -2.11 14.21 52.55
N MET A 5 -3.14 14.89 53.06
CA MET A 5 -4.48 14.84 52.48
C MET A 5 -4.56 15.62 51.17
N VAL A 6 -3.92 16.79 51.11
CA VAL A 6 -3.81 17.60 49.87
C VAL A 6 -3.04 16.83 48.79
N PHE A 7 -1.93 16.18 49.15
CA PHE A 7 -1.15 15.37 48.21
C PHE A 7 -1.95 14.18 47.66
N SER A 8 -2.74 13.50 48.51
CA SER A 8 -3.57 12.38 48.08
C SER A 8 -4.68 12.81 47.12
N VAL A 9 -5.31 13.97 47.37
CA VAL A 9 -6.37 14.49 46.50
C VAL A 9 -5.80 14.92 45.15
N MET A 10 -4.63 15.57 45.13
CA MET A 10 -3.95 15.95 43.88
C MET A 10 -3.51 14.73 43.07
N LEU A 11 -3.05 13.66 43.73
CA LEU A 11 -2.66 12.43 43.05
C LEU A 11 -3.87 11.71 42.43
N LEU A 12 -4.99 11.64 43.17
CA LEU A 12 -6.23 11.04 42.68
C LEU A 12 -6.82 11.81 41.50
N THR A 13 -6.81 13.13 41.54
CA THR A 13 -7.31 13.95 40.42
C THR A 13 -6.41 13.84 39.19
N MET A 14 -5.09 13.78 39.36
CA MET A 14 -4.17 13.51 38.25
C MET A 14 -4.40 12.13 37.62
N ILE A 15 -4.55 11.08 38.44
CA ILE A 15 -4.83 9.73 37.94
C ILE A 15 -6.16 9.69 37.18
N PHE A 16 -7.20 10.36 37.68
CA PHE A 16 -8.49 10.43 37.01
C PHE A 16 -8.40 11.11 35.64
N PHE A 17 -7.70 12.25 35.54
CA PHE A 17 -7.49 12.93 34.26
C PHE A 17 -6.69 12.09 33.27
N ILE A 18 -5.68 11.36 33.72
CA ILE A 18 -4.90 10.46 32.87
C ILE A 18 -5.78 9.33 32.34
N ILE A 19 -6.61 8.70 33.18
CA ILE A 19 -7.54 7.66 32.75
C ILE A 19 -8.51 8.22 31.71
N LEU A 20 -9.04 9.43 31.92
CA LEU A 20 -9.95 10.08 30.99
C LEU A 20 -9.29 10.32 29.63
N ILE A 21 -8.06 10.83 29.61
CA ILE A 21 -7.28 11.07 28.39
C ILE A 21 -6.99 9.74 27.67
N VAL A 22 -6.61 8.70 28.40
CA VAL A 22 -6.34 7.37 27.82
C VAL A 22 -7.61 6.78 27.21
N VAL A 23 -8.76 6.87 27.89
CA VAL A 23 -10.05 6.41 27.36
C VAL A 23 -10.43 7.22 26.11
N PHE A 24 -10.28 8.54 26.15
CA PHE A 24 -10.60 9.42 25.03
C PHE A 24 -9.71 9.16 23.80
N CYS A 25 -8.40 9.01 24.01
CA CYS A 25 -7.46 8.64 22.93
C CYS A 25 -7.75 7.23 22.39
N CYS A 26 -8.16 6.28 23.23
CA CYS A 26 -8.49 4.93 22.79
C CYS A 26 -9.75 4.90 21.91
N VAL A 27 -10.76 5.71 22.24
CA VAL A 27 -11.99 5.86 21.45
C VAL A 27 -11.71 6.55 20.10
N ILE A 28 -10.87 7.59 20.09
CA ILE A 28 -10.61 8.36 18.85
C ILE A 28 -9.68 7.61 17.89
N PHE A 29 -8.60 7.02 18.37
CA PHE A 29 -7.53 6.54 17.49
C PHE A 29 -7.63 5.06 17.13
N ASN A 30 -8.48 4.28 17.78
CA ASN A 30 -8.73 2.84 17.54
C ASN A 30 -7.46 2.04 17.15
N SER A 31 -6.34 2.34 17.82
CA SER A 31 -5.01 1.82 17.44
C SER A 31 -4.22 1.46 18.70
N HIS A 32 -3.96 0.16 18.85
CA HIS A 32 -3.16 -0.41 19.94
C HIS A 32 -1.70 0.09 19.97
N SER A 33 -1.20 0.73 18.89
CA SER A 33 0.20 1.17 18.77
C SER A 33 0.51 2.41 19.61
N VAL A 34 -0.46 3.33 19.75
CA VAL A 34 -0.27 4.56 20.54
C VAL A 34 -0.23 4.24 22.05
N PHE A 35 -0.89 3.15 22.45
CA PHE A 35 -0.97 2.69 23.84
C PHE A 35 0.39 2.27 24.42
N THR A 36 1.23 1.59 23.65
CA THR A 36 2.52 1.09 24.15
C THR A 36 3.54 2.22 24.34
N HIS A 37 3.56 3.21 23.46
CA HIS A 37 4.51 4.33 23.58
C HIS A 37 4.17 5.29 24.73
N ILE A 38 2.89 5.56 24.98
CA ILE A 38 2.49 6.41 26.12
C ILE A 38 2.81 5.73 27.45
N VAL A 39 2.59 4.42 27.58
CA VAL A 39 2.90 3.67 28.81
C VAL A 39 4.41 3.61 29.09
N ILE A 40 5.25 3.47 28.06
CA ILE A 40 6.72 3.42 28.20
C ILE A 40 7.30 4.79 28.63
N ILE A 41 6.82 5.88 28.03
CA ILE A 41 7.26 7.24 28.39
C ILE A 41 6.89 7.56 29.85
N PHE A 42 5.73 7.08 30.31
CA PHE A 42 5.28 7.29 31.69
C PHE A 42 6.08 6.45 32.71
N TRP A 43 6.41 5.20 32.36
CA TRP A 43 7.24 4.32 33.21
C TRP A 43 8.63 4.90 33.48
N HIS A 44 9.24 5.52 32.47
CA HIS A 44 10.56 6.15 32.61
C HIS A 44 10.55 7.48 33.37
N SER A 45 9.42 8.20 33.38
CA SER A 45 9.36 9.55 33.97
C SER A 45 9.00 9.57 35.46
N PHE A 46 8.45 8.47 36.01
CA PHE A 46 7.89 8.44 37.36
C PHE A 46 8.23 7.19 38.20
N SER A 47 9.32 6.49 37.88
CA SER A 47 9.81 5.41 38.76
C SER A 47 10.62 6.01 39.94
N PRO A 48 10.19 5.86 41.21
CA PRO A 48 11.05 6.15 42.37
C PRO A 48 12.12 5.05 42.52
N PRO A 49 13.27 5.33 43.15
CA PRO A 49 14.36 4.37 43.28
C PRO A 49 13.93 3.14 44.07
N TYR A 50 14.37 1.98 43.58
CA TYR A 50 14.15 0.64 44.11
C TYR A 50 14.60 0.53 45.58
N ASN A 51 13.68 0.68 46.55
CA ASN A 51 13.69 -0.06 47.84
C ASN A 51 12.57 0.28 48.85
N GLU A 52 11.32 0.54 48.45
CA GLU A 52 10.19 0.63 49.43
C GLU A 52 8.86 0.03 48.93
N PHE A 53 8.90 -1.09 48.20
CA PHE A 53 7.69 -1.70 47.62
C PHE A 53 6.90 -2.63 48.56
N TYR A 54 7.49 -3.11 49.67
CA TYR A 54 6.85 -4.17 50.48
C TYR A 54 5.93 -3.69 51.59
N THR A 55 5.95 -2.40 51.96
CA THR A 55 5.18 -1.90 53.12
C THR A 55 3.82 -1.30 52.77
N TYR A 56 3.49 -1.16 51.47
CA TYR A 56 2.21 -0.59 51.03
C TYR A 56 1.11 -1.66 50.81
N TYR A 57 1.48 -2.92 50.54
CA TYR A 57 0.51 -3.98 50.26
C TYR A 57 -0.17 -4.56 51.50
N SER A 58 0.44 -4.50 52.68
CA SER A 58 -0.14 -5.06 53.91
C SER A 58 -1.13 -4.13 54.64
N LYS A 59 -1.33 -2.90 54.16
CA LYS A 59 -2.27 -1.93 54.78
C LYS A 59 -3.57 -1.71 54.00
N CYS A 60 -3.70 -2.24 52.79
CA CYS A 60 -4.95 -2.17 52.03
C CYS A 60 -5.94 -3.32 52.33
N GLU A 61 -5.54 -4.37 53.05
CA GLU A 61 -6.44 -5.46 53.46
C GLU A 61 -7.32 -5.16 54.68
N ILE A 62 -7.14 -4.02 55.36
CA ILE A 62 -7.86 -3.73 56.62
C ILE A 62 -9.02 -2.72 56.43
N LEU A 63 -9.25 -2.18 55.24
CA LEU A 63 -10.28 -1.12 55.03
C LEU A 63 -11.33 -1.38 53.94
N LEU A 64 -11.42 -2.57 53.35
CA LEU A 64 -12.50 -2.91 52.42
C LEU A 64 -13.24 -4.15 52.90
N GLY A 65 -14.37 -3.90 53.59
CA GLY A 65 -15.26 -4.89 54.15
C GLY A 65 -15.82 -5.89 53.13
N GLN A 66 -16.32 -7.00 53.67
CA GLN A 66 -16.76 -8.26 53.04
C GLN A 66 -17.90 -8.17 52.00
N ARG A 67 -17.91 -7.19 51.09
CA ARG A 67 -18.95 -7.02 50.07
C ARG A 67 -18.46 -7.08 48.62
N TRP A 68 -17.21 -7.51 48.40
CA TRP A 68 -16.61 -7.64 47.06
C TRP A 68 -16.04 -9.02 46.74
N ARG A 69 -16.41 -10.06 47.50
CA ARG A 69 -16.01 -11.45 47.18
C ARG A 69 -16.70 -12.01 45.92
N ASN A 70 -17.80 -11.40 45.44
CA ASN A 70 -18.59 -11.96 44.34
C ASN A 70 -18.31 -11.35 42.96
N LEU A 71 -17.37 -10.40 42.83
CA LEU A 71 -16.98 -9.84 41.52
C LEU A 71 -15.63 -10.35 41.00
N ALA A 72 -14.83 -10.99 41.86
CA ALA A 72 -13.57 -11.64 41.45
C ALA A 72 -13.77 -13.03 40.80
N CYS A 73 -14.96 -13.65 40.94
CA CYS A 73 -15.24 -14.97 40.36
C CYS A 73 -15.85 -14.93 38.95
N PHE A 74 -16.26 -13.77 38.42
CA PHE A 74 -16.94 -13.73 37.11
C PHE A 74 -16.01 -13.53 35.90
N CYS A 75 -14.69 -13.40 36.11
CA CYS A 75 -13.73 -13.13 35.03
C CYS A 75 -12.85 -14.32 34.63
N ILE A 76 -13.07 -15.53 35.16
CA ILE A 76 -12.16 -16.67 34.90
C ILE A 76 -12.75 -17.73 33.94
N GLU A 77 -14.04 -17.69 33.58
CA GLU A 77 -14.67 -18.77 32.81
C GLU A 77 -15.08 -18.48 31.35
N THR A 78 -14.55 -17.44 30.69
CA THR A 78 -14.64 -17.37 29.21
C THR A 78 -13.32 -17.15 28.42
N PRO A 79 -12.14 -17.73 28.77
CA PRO A 79 -10.96 -17.53 27.95
C PRO A 79 -10.93 -18.40 26.67
N ILE A 80 -11.61 -19.54 26.62
CA ILE A 80 -11.33 -20.54 25.57
C ILE A 80 -12.07 -20.24 24.25
N LEU A 81 -13.29 -19.72 24.31
CA LEU A 81 -14.09 -19.40 23.11
C LEU A 81 -13.63 -18.10 22.43
N LYS A 82 -13.21 -17.07 23.20
CA LYS A 82 -12.64 -15.83 22.64
C LYS A 82 -11.24 -16.01 22.06
N TRP A 83 -10.43 -16.93 22.57
CA TRP A 83 -9.08 -17.19 22.04
C TRP A 83 -9.09 -17.86 20.67
N LYS A 84 -10.05 -18.77 20.40
CA LYS A 84 -10.18 -19.40 19.08
C LYS A 84 -10.57 -18.37 18.01
N THR A 85 -11.52 -17.49 18.30
CA THR A 85 -11.90 -16.38 17.41
C THR A 85 -10.77 -15.37 17.24
N PHE A 86 -10.06 -15.00 18.31
CA PHE A 86 -8.96 -14.05 18.22
C PHE A 86 -7.74 -14.60 17.44
N ARG A 87 -7.40 -15.89 17.61
CA ARG A 87 -6.40 -16.57 16.75
C ARG A 87 -6.84 -16.62 15.30
N ARG A 88 -8.13 -16.86 15.04
CA ARG A 88 -8.69 -16.89 13.69
C ARG A 88 -8.62 -15.51 13.04
N ILE A 89 -9.00 -14.45 13.76
CA ILE A 89 -8.93 -13.05 13.30
C ILE A 89 -7.48 -12.61 13.05
N ARG A 90 -6.54 -12.95 13.95
CA ARG A 90 -5.11 -12.65 13.72
C ARG A 90 -4.57 -13.38 12.50
N ARG A 91 -4.91 -14.66 12.31
CA ARG A 91 -4.51 -15.41 11.13
C ARG A 91 -5.10 -14.81 9.86
N THR A 92 -6.40 -14.52 9.82
CA THR A 92 -7.02 -13.90 8.63
C THR A 92 -6.47 -12.51 8.36
N ASN A 93 -6.20 -11.70 9.38
CA ASN A 93 -5.59 -10.38 9.20
C ASN A 93 -4.13 -10.46 8.76
N GLN A 94 -3.36 -11.43 9.26
CA GLN A 94 -1.99 -11.68 8.79
C GLN A 94 -1.99 -12.18 7.34
N THR A 95 -2.87 -13.10 6.97
CA THR A 95 -2.98 -13.59 5.58
C THR A 95 -3.48 -12.49 4.65
N LYS A 96 -4.43 -11.67 5.08
CA LYS A 96 -4.91 -10.52 4.32
C LYS A 96 -3.80 -9.47 4.16
N ALA A 97 -3.08 -9.15 5.23
CA ALA A 97 -1.96 -8.21 5.17
C ALA A 97 -0.80 -8.74 4.32
N SER A 98 -0.48 -10.04 4.38
CA SER A 98 0.55 -10.64 3.53
C SER A 98 0.16 -10.66 2.06
N ASN A 99 -1.11 -10.92 1.76
CA ASN A 99 -1.61 -10.92 0.38
C ASN A 99 -1.64 -9.50 -0.18
N VAL A 100 -2.13 -8.52 0.59
CA VAL A 100 -2.08 -7.09 0.21
C VAL A 100 -0.64 -6.63 0.02
N ARG A 101 0.31 -7.09 0.84
CA ARG A 101 1.73 -6.73 0.71
C ARG A 101 2.38 -7.34 -0.53
N LYS A 102 2.06 -8.59 -0.86
CA LYS A 102 2.49 -9.23 -2.11
C LYS A 102 1.90 -8.56 -3.36
N GLU A 103 0.63 -8.18 -3.31
CA GLU A 103 -0.07 -7.49 -4.39
C GLU A 103 0.48 -6.07 -4.63
N VAL A 104 1.00 -5.40 -3.59
CA VAL A 104 1.64 -4.08 -3.73
C VAL A 104 3.10 -4.19 -4.18
N ASP A 105 3.83 -5.23 -3.76
CA ASP A 105 5.24 -5.45 -4.12
C ASP A 105 5.43 -5.91 -5.59
N SER A 106 4.37 -6.33 -6.29
CA SER A 106 4.40 -6.76 -7.70
C SER A 106 3.92 -5.70 -8.70
N LEU A 107 3.60 -4.48 -8.24
CA LEU A 107 3.12 -3.40 -9.13
C LEU A 107 4.25 -2.47 -9.57
N ARG A 108 4.27 -2.16 -10.87
CA ARG A 108 5.16 -1.16 -11.46
C ARG A 108 4.42 -0.11 -12.25
N THR A 109 5.07 1.04 -12.39
CA THR A 109 4.61 2.13 -13.25
C THR A 109 5.39 2.17 -14.56
N PHE A 110 4.80 2.75 -15.61
CA PHE A 110 5.53 3.00 -16.85
C PHE A 110 6.76 3.86 -16.58
N SER A 111 6.62 4.93 -15.78
CA SER A 111 7.72 5.87 -15.50
C SER A 111 8.91 5.20 -14.79
N ARG A 112 8.70 4.09 -14.06
CA ARG A 112 9.78 3.30 -13.48
C ARG A 112 10.47 2.38 -14.48
N VAL A 113 9.76 1.95 -15.52
CA VAL A 113 10.25 0.94 -16.48
C VAL A 113 10.88 1.56 -17.72
N ILE A 114 10.41 2.73 -18.15
CA ILE A 114 10.99 3.45 -19.27
C ILE A 114 12.48 3.76 -19.04
N GLY A 115 13.32 3.50 -20.05
CA GLY A 115 14.76 3.74 -19.99
C GLY A 115 15.60 2.66 -19.28
N MET A 116 14.96 1.71 -18.58
CA MET A 116 15.64 0.58 -17.93
C MET A 116 16.45 -0.25 -18.93
N LEU A 117 17.56 -0.82 -18.46
CA LEU A 117 18.39 -1.73 -19.23
C LEU A 117 17.76 -3.12 -19.32
N ILE A 118 17.93 -3.80 -20.45
CA ILE A 118 17.45 -5.16 -20.65
C ILE A 118 18.65 -6.09 -20.84
N TYR A 119 18.68 -7.18 -20.08
CA TYR A 119 19.76 -8.15 -20.06
C TYR A 119 19.25 -9.54 -20.40
N ASP A 120 20.01 -10.24 -21.24
CA ASP A 120 19.82 -11.66 -21.49
C ASP A 120 20.34 -12.48 -20.30
N MET A 121 19.52 -13.33 -19.71
CA MET A 121 19.89 -14.12 -18.52
C MET A 121 20.96 -15.18 -18.81
N ALA A 122 20.95 -15.75 -20.02
CA ALA A 122 21.88 -16.84 -20.37
C ALA A 122 23.31 -16.32 -20.59
N SER A 123 23.46 -15.14 -21.22
CA SER A 123 24.75 -14.58 -21.60
C SER A 123 25.20 -13.39 -20.74
N GLY A 124 24.30 -12.79 -19.96
CA GLY A 124 24.55 -11.54 -19.22
C GLY A 124 24.68 -10.30 -20.11
N ASN A 125 24.50 -10.45 -21.43
CA ASN A 125 24.68 -9.35 -22.37
C ASN A 125 23.54 -8.34 -22.29
N LYS A 126 23.90 -7.05 -22.37
CA LYS A 126 22.93 -5.97 -22.55
C LYS A 126 22.31 -6.05 -23.95
N ILE A 127 21.00 -6.23 -24.02
CA ILE A 127 20.21 -6.24 -25.25
C ILE A 127 19.92 -4.80 -25.71
N GLY A 128 19.44 -3.95 -24.80
CA GLY A 128 18.96 -2.61 -25.15
C GLY A 128 18.47 -1.80 -23.95
N ARG A 129 17.63 -0.80 -24.23
CA ARG A 129 16.88 -0.04 -23.22
C ARG A 129 15.41 -0.04 -23.58
N VAL A 130 14.54 -0.03 -22.58
CA VAL A 130 13.10 0.16 -22.78
C VAL A 130 12.85 1.55 -23.34
N LYS A 131 12.09 1.62 -24.43
CA LYS A 131 11.65 2.84 -25.10
C LYS A 131 10.15 3.08 -24.94
N ASP A 132 9.37 2.02 -24.86
CA ASP A 132 7.92 2.12 -24.71
C ASP A 132 7.29 0.79 -24.26
N LEU A 133 6.01 0.84 -23.92
CA LEU A 133 5.16 -0.34 -23.77
C LEU A 133 4.27 -0.48 -25.01
N CYS A 134 4.06 -1.71 -25.45
CA CYS A 134 2.98 -2.07 -26.35
C CYS A 134 1.84 -2.67 -25.51
N ILE A 135 0.68 -2.04 -25.57
CA ILE A 135 -0.53 -2.40 -24.85
C ILE A 135 -1.50 -3.02 -25.84
N GLU A 136 -2.19 -4.07 -25.40
CA GLU A 136 -3.35 -4.64 -26.07
C GLU A 136 -4.61 -4.40 -25.23
N GLU A 137 -5.73 -4.18 -25.91
CA GLU A 137 -7.04 -4.04 -25.28
C GLU A 137 -7.44 -5.37 -24.61
N PRO A 138 -8.08 -5.35 -23.42
CA PRO A 138 -8.61 -4.18 -22.70
C PRO A 138 -7.63 -3.46 -21.76
N GLY A 139 -6.34 -3.85 -21.71
CA GLY A 139 -5.39 -3.24 -20.77
C GLY A 139 -4.31 -4.19 -20.30
N ARG A 140 -3.57 -4.80 -21.23
CA ARG A 140 -2.45 -5.70 -20.90
C ARG A 140 -1.21 -5.30 -21.68
N ILE A 141 -0.04 -5.44 -21.07
CA ILE A 141 1.24 -5.25 -21.75
C ILE A 141 1.50 -6.47 -22.63
N LYS A 142 1.44 -6.27 -23.94
CA LYS A 142 1.82 -7.28 -24.94
C LYS A 142 3.33 -7.50 -25.00
N GLY A 143 4.09 -6.45 -24.71
CA GLY A 143 5.55 -6.48 -24.67
C GLY A 143 6.18 -5.09 -24.63
N LEU A 144 7.51 -5.06 -24.67
CA LEU A 144 8.31 -3.84 -24.60
C LEU A 144 8.79 -3.44 -25.99
N ILE A 145 8.83 -2.14 -26.24
CA ILE A 145 9.57 -1.56 -27.35
C ILE A 145 10.97 -1.25 -26.84
N ILE A 146 11.97 -1.76 -27.53
CA ILE A 146 13.36 -1.64 -27.12
C ILE A 146 14.14 -0.84 -28.16
N ASP A 147 14.98 0.11 -27.72
CA ASP A 147 15.94 0.75 -28.61
C ASP A 147 17.07 -0.25 -28.92
N GLY A 148 17.27 -0.51 -30.21
CA GLY A 148 18.35 -1.37 -30.69
C GLY A 148 19.73 -0.69 -30.55
N LYS A 149 20.77 -1.50 -30.38
CA LYS A 149 22.17 -1.05 -30.48
C LYS A 149 22.59 -0.89 -31.95
N GLY A 150 23.46 0.10 -32.23
CA GLY A 150 24.17 0.26 -33.51
C GLY A 150 23.56 1.26 -34.50
N ILE A 151 24.30 1.55 -35.58
CA ILE A 151 24.07 2.63 -36.57
C ILE A 151 22.69 2.59 -37.25
N PHE A 152 22.00 1.44 -37.24
CA PHE A 152 20.67 1.31 -37.84
C PHE A 152 19.50 1.58 -36.89
N HIS A 153 19.72 1.82 -35.58
CA HIS A 153 18.78 2.33 -34.56
C HIS A 153 17.29 1.91 -34.66
N ARG A 154 16.98 0.76 -35.28
CA ARG A 154 15.60 0.33 -35.45
C ARG A 154 15.12 -0.26 -34.14
N ALA A 155 14.09 0.35 -33.59
CA ALA A 155 13.42 -0.16 -32.41
C ALA A 155 12.87 -1.56 -32.71
N LYS A 156 12.96 -2.45 -31.71
CA LYS A 156 12.50 -3.84 -31.80
C LYS A 156 11.39 -4.06 -30.78
N PHE A 157 10.60 -5.10 -31.02
CA PHE A 157 9.57 -5.55 -30.10
C PHE A 157 10.06 -6.79 -29.34
N LEU A 158 9.95 -6.73 -28.01
CA LEU A 158 10.20 -7.83 -27.08
C LEU A 158 8.85 -8.29 -26.50
N PRO A 159 8.33 -9.46 -26.89
CA PRO A 159 7.12 -10.02 -26.31
C PRO A 159 7.20 -10.20 -24.79
N PHE A 160 6.09 -9.90 -24.09
CA PHE A 160 5.99 -10.02 -22.63
C PHE A 160 6.37 -11.41 -22.08
N PRO A 161 5.99 -12.55 -22.71
CA PRO A 161 6.34 -13.88 -22.18
C PRO A 161 7.83 -14.19 -22.06
N TYR A 162 8.70 -13.40 -22.72
CA TYR A 162 10.15 -13.56 -22.59
C TYR A 162 10.74 -12.80 -21.39
N ILE A 163 9.96 -11.91 -20.77
CA ILE A 163 10.36 -11.17 -19.58
C ILE A 163 10.25 -12.10 -18.37
N GLN A 164 11.34 -12.23 -17.62
CA GLN A 164 11.41 -13.09 -16.45
C GLN A 164 11.28 -12.29 -15.15
N SER A 165 11.83 -11.08 -15.12
CA SER A 165 11.68 -10.18 -13.98
C SER A 165 11.94 -8.73 -14.34
N PHE A 166 11.27 -7.84 -13.62
CA PHE A 166 11.62 -6.43 -13.56
C PHE A 166 12.44 -6.21 -12.28
N GLY A 167 13.76 -6.10 -12.39
CA GLY A 167 14.62 -5.76 -11.26
C GLY A 167 14.64 -4.27 -10.96
N ASP A 168 15.45 -3.86 -9.99
CA ASP A 168 15.66 -2.43 -9.70
C ASP A 168 16.59 -1.77 -10.73
N GLU A 169 17.61 -2.50 -11.19
CA GLU A 169 18.65 -2.00 -12.10
C GLU A 169 18.46 -2.41 -13.57
N GLY A 170 17.49 -3.29 -13.85
CA GLY A 170 17.27 -3.81 -15.19
C GLY A 170 16.19 -4.88 -15.27
N ILE A 171 15.80 -5.18 -16.50
CA ILE A 171 14.83 -6.20 -16.86
C ILE A 171 15.60 -7.42 -17.35
N MET A 172 15.27 -8.58 -16.79
CA MET A 172 15.89 -9.85 -17.16
C MET A 172 14.99 -10.59 -18.15
N VAL A 173 15.57 -11.08 -19.24
CA VAL A 173 14.85 -11.88 -20.23
C VAL A 173 15.50 -13.25 -20.39
N GLY A 174 14.65 -14.25 -20.61
CA GLY A 174 15.08 -15.62 -20.87
C GLY A 174 15.46 -15.82 -22.35
N GLU A 175 15.24 -17.05 -22.85
CA GLU A 175 15.25 -17.31 -24.28
C GLU A 175 14.24 -16.39 -24.96
N HIS A 176 14.70 -15.62 -25.94
CA HIS A 176 13.93 -14.50 -26.47
C HIS A 176 14.03 -14.39 -27.99
N ALA A 177 12.97 -13.87 -28.60
CA ALA A 177 12.92 -13.53 -30.01
C ALA A 177 12.52 -12.06 -30.18
N LEU A 178 13.48 -11.23 -30.60
CA LEU A 178 13.22 -9.83 -30.93
C LEU A 178 12.65 -9.73 -32.34
N THR A 179 11.47 -9.12 -32.47
CA THR A 179 10.82 -8.95 -33.77
C THR A 179 10.83 -7.49 -34.21
N PRO A 180 10.76 -7.20 -35.52
CA PRO A 180 10.53 -5.85 -35.99
C PRO A 180 9.18 -5.31 -35.48
N ILE A 181 9.11 -4.01 -35.21
CA ILE A 181 7.84 -3.35 -34.90
C ILE A 181 6.98 -3.39 -36.16
N THR A 182 5.89 -4.15 -36.11
CA THR A 182 4.85 -4.16 -37.14
C THR A 182 3.62 -3.57 -36.48
N LYS A 183 3.08 -2.47 -37.02
CA LYS A 183 1.77 -1.96 -36.57
C LYS A 183 0.71 -2.95 -37.03
N LYS A 184 0.21 -3.77 -36.12
CA LYS A 184 -0.98 -4.60 -36.33
C LYS A 184 -2.21 -3.88 -35.76
N ASP A 185 -3.38 -4.18 -36.30
CA ASP A 185 -4.65 -3.69 -35.74
C ASP A 185 -4.78 -4.10 -34.26
N GLY A 186 -5.27 -3.18 -33.43
CA GLY A 186 -5.41 -3.37 -31.98
C GLY A 186 -4.13 -3.19 -31.14
N GLN A 187 -2.97 -2.87 -31.75
CA GLN A 187 -1.78 -2.50 -30.99
C GLN A 187 -1.78 -1.03 -30.65
N VAL A 188 -1.70 -0.74 -29.36
CA VAL A 188 -1.59 0.62 -28.85
C VAL A 188 -0.24 0.78 -28.16
N TYR A 189 0.37 1.95 -28.29
CA TYR A 189 1.62 2.27 -27.63
C TYR A 189 1.34 3.19 -26.45
N TYR A 190 2.18 3.18 -25.43
CA TYR A 190 1.96 4.02 -24.28
C TYR A 190 2.36 5.48 -24.53
N HIS A 191 3.59 5.73 -24.97
CA HIS A 191 4.13 7.09 -25.13
C HIS A 191 4.31 7.55 -26.59
N HIS A 192 4.72 6.66 -27.50
CA HIS A 192 5.05 7.00 -28.88
C HIS A 192 3.95 6.59 -29.86
N PHE A 193 4.11 6.94 -31.14
CA PHE A 193 3.22 6.52 -32.24
C PHE A 193 1.73 6.87 -32.05
N HIS A 194 1.41 8.03 -31.48
CA HIS A 194 0.06 8.43 -31.02
C HIS A 194 -0.44 7.61 -29.82
N GLY A 195 0.47 7.30 -28.90
CA GLY A 195 0.22 6.52 -27.70
C GLY A 195 -0.74 7.20 -26.72
N ILE A 196 -1.15 6.45 -25.70
CA ILE A 196 -2.25 6.85 -24.80
C ILE A 196 -1.88 7.90 -23.75
N LYS A 197 -0.59 8.08 -23.43
CA LYS A 197 -0.17 9.10 -22.46
C LYS A 197 -0.59 10.49 -22.94
N GLY A 198 -1.19 11.26 -22.03
CA GLY A 198 -1.69 12.62 -22.27
C GLY A 198 -3.08 12.69 -22.93
N LYS A 199 -3.69 11.57 -23.34
CA LYS A 199 -5.07 11.57 -23.85
C LYS A 199 -6.07 11.86 -22.74
N SER A 200 -7.20 12.46 -23.10
CA SER A 200 -8.31 12.69 -22.17
C SER A 200 -8.98 11.38 -21.80
N PHE A 201 -9.02 11.04 -20.52
CA PHE A 201 -9.82 9.92 -20.01
C PHE A 201 -11.23 10.42 -19.69
N ILE A 202 -12.24 9.77 -20.24
CA ILE A 202 -13.66 10.10 -20.04
C ILE A 202 -14.49 8.86 -19.73
N THR A 203 -15.60 9.02 -19.00
CA THR A 203 -16.58 7.96 -18.78
C THR A 203 -17.45 7.72 -20.02
N GLY A 204 -18.18 6.60 -20.06
CA GLY A 204 -19.20 6.36 -21.08
C GLY A 204 -20.34 7.40 -21.12
N GLU A 205 -20.54 8.15 -20.02
CA GLU A 205 -21.51 9.25 -19.93
C GLU A 205 -20.94 10.59 -20.44
N GLY A 206 -19.63 10.65 -20.71
CA GLY A 206 -18.95 11.84 -21.22
C GLY A 206 -18.25 12.69 -20.17
N ASP A 207 -18.25 12.28 -18.91
CA ASP A 207 -17.56 13.00 -17.84
C ASP A 207 -16.05 12.87 -17.97
N LYS A 208 -15.33 13.99 -17.88
CA LYS A 208 -13.86 14.00 -17.91
C LYS A 208 -13.30 13.57 -16.55
N LEU A 209 -12.47 12.53 -16.58
CA LEU A 209 -11.75 12.03 -15.40
C LEU A 209 -10.37 12.69 -15.24
N GLY A 210 -9.76 13.12 -16.35
CA GLY A 210 -8.44 13.78 -16.37
C GLY A 210 -7.66 13.49 -17.66
N LEU A 211 -6.37 13.78 -17.66
CA LEU A 211 -5.42 13.36 -18.70
C LEU A 211 -4.61 12.16 -18.20
N LEU A 212 -4.37 11.14 -19.04
CA LEU A 212 -3.55 10.00 -18.64
C LEU A 212 -2.10 10.42 -18.38
N ASP A 213 -1.57 10.15 -17.19
CA ASP A 213 -0.19 10.47 -16.83
C ASP A 213 0.69 9.23 -16.64
N ASP A 214 0.19 8.18 -15.98
CA ASP A 214 0.93 6.92 -15.76
C ASP A 214 -0.03 5.71 -15.79
N VAL A 215 0.53 4.50 -15.83
CA VAL A 215 -0.21 3.23 -15.67
C VAL A 215 0.47 2.37 -14.62
N TYR A 216 -0.32 1.67 -13.82
CA TYR A 216 0.12 0.66 -12.87
C TYR A 216 -0.17 -0.72 -13.44
N PHE A 217 0.83 -1.59 -13.49
CA PHE A 217 0.67 -2.94 -13.99
C PHE A 217 1.34 -3.97 -13.07
N GLU A 218 0.78 -5.18 -13.07
CA GLU A 218 1.35 -6.32 -12.37
C GLU A 218 2.50 -6.94 -13.17
N GLU A 219 3.66 -7.07 -12.54
CA GLU A 219 4.88 -7.58 -13.17
C GLU A 219 4.75 -9.01 -13.69
N GLU A 220 3.99 -9.86 -12.98
CA GLU A 220 3.87 -11.28 -13.31
C GLU A 220 2.99 -11.52 -14.55
N THR A 221 1.89 -10.77 -14.66
CA THR A 221 0.88 -10.99 -15.72
C THR A 221 0.91 -9.93 -16.81
N GLY A 222 1.53 -8.77 -16.56
CA GLY A 222 1.51 -7.61 -17.43
C GLY A 222 0.15 -6.89 -17.46
N THR A 223 -0.78 -7.27 -16.57
CA THR A 223 -2.12 -6.69 -16.51
C THR A 223 -2.04 -5.27 -15.96
N ILE A 224 -2.61 -4.29 -16.68
CA ILE A 224 -2.73 -2.92 -16.19
C ILE A 224 -3.91 -2.87 -15.22
N VAL A 225 -3.62 -2.60 -13.96
CA VAL A 225 -4.61 -2.57 -12.87
C VAL A 225 -5.05 -1.15 -12.53
N GLY A 226 -4.33 -0.14 -13.01
CA GLY A 226 -4.64 1.26 -12.72
C GLY A 226 -4.14 2.21 -13.79
N TYR A 227 -4.93 3.24 -14.07
CA TYR A 227 -4.58 4.36 -14.92
C TYR A 227 -4.53 5.62 -14.05
N GLU A 228 -3.35 6.22 -13.95
CA GLU A 228 -3.14 7.47 -13.22
C GLU A 228 -3.54 8.63 -14.12
N VAL A 229 -4.47 9.45 -13.66
CA VAL A 229 -4.94 10.63 -14.37
C VAL A 229 -4.69 11.90 -13.58
N THR A 230 -4.33 12.96 -14.29
CA THR A 230 -4.02 14.30 -13.77
C THR A 230 -5.00 15.33 -14.31
N ASP A 231 -5.40 16.29 -13.49
CA ASP A 231 -6.12 17.50 -13.91
C ASP A 231 -5.17 18.67 -14.18
N GLY A 232 -3.86 18.44 -14.02
CA GLY A 232 -2.78 19.41 -14.18
C GLY A 232 -2.01 19.66 -12.89
N PHE A 233 -0.80 20.20 -13.01
CA PHE A 233 0.17 20.32 -11.91
C PHE A 233 -0.38 21.00 -10.64
N PHE A 234 -1.18 22.07 -10.78
CA PHE A 234 -1.71 22.80 -9.63
C PHE A 234 -2.83 22.04 -8.90
N ALA A 235 -3.68 21.31 -9.63
CA ALA A 235 -4.76 20.50 -9.05
C ALA A 235 -4.21 19.25 -8.34
N ASP A 236 -3.17 18.64 -8.91
CA ASP A 236 -2.52 17.46 -8.35
C ASP A 236 -1.85 17.73 -6.99
N LEU A 237 -1.35 18.95 -6.76
CA LEU A 237 -0.74 19.31 -5.48
C LEU A 237 -1.77 19.46 -4.34
N SER A 238 -3.00 19.86 -4.66
CA SER A 238 -4.07 20.02 -3.68
C SER A 238 -4.87 18.74 -3.45
N GLU A 239 -5.20 18.01 -4.51
CA GLU A 239 -6.12 16.87 -4.47
C GLU A 239 -5.42 15.51 -4.64
N GLY A 240 -4.16 15.52 -5.08
CA GLY A 240 -3.45 14.31 -5.50
C GLY A 240 -3.90 13.86 -6.90
N LYS A 241 -3.12 12.94 -7.49
CA LYS A 241 -3.51 12.30 -8.74
C LYS A 241 -4.59 11.25 -8.51
N LYS A 242 -5.51 11.13 -9.46
CA LYS A 242 -6.61 10.15 -9.41
C LYS A 242 -6.16 8.85 -10.06
N ILE A 243 -6.58 7.71 -9.51
CA ILE A 243 -6.30 6.39 -10.09
C ILE A 243 -7.62 5.76 -10.51
N VAL A 244 -7.79 5.56 -11.81
CA VAL A 244 -8.89 4.78 -12.38
C VAL A 244 -8.50 3.30 -12.36
N LYS A 245 -9.16 2.51 -11.51
CA LYS A 245 -8.85 1.09 -11.33
C LYS A 245 -9.81 0.22 -12.14
N ASN A 246 -9.28 -0.88 -12.69
CA ASN A 246 -10.07 -1.95 -13.31
C ASN A 246 -11.19 -1.47 -14.26
N PRO A 247 -10.93 -0.61 -15.25
CA PRO A 247 -11.94 -0.31 -16.26
C PRO A 247 -12.33 -1.60 -16.99
N SER A 248 -13.62 -1.84 -17.20
CA SER A 248 -14.09 -3.06 -17.89
C SER A 248 -13.78 -3.03 -19.37
N ASP A 249 -13.85 -1.84 -19.97
CA ASP A 249 -13.59 -1.59 -21.38
C ASP A 249 -12.75 -0.33 -21.56
N LEU A 250 -11.86 -0.37 -22.55
CA LEU A 250 -10.97 0.73 -22.91
C LEU A 250 -11.12 0.99 -24.42
N VAL A 251 -11.84 2.05 -24.79
CA VAL A 251 -11.98 2.46 -26.20
C VAL A 251 -11.02 3.59 -26.50
N ILE A 252 -10.01 3.32 -27.32
CA ILE A 252 -8.89 4.25 -27.54
C ILE A 252 -9.11 5.02 -28.85
N GLY A 253 -9.49 6.28 -28.71
CA GLY A 253 -9.62 7.22 -29.81
C GLY A 253 -8.32 7.98 -30.14
N LYS A 254 -8.44 8.93 -31.06
CA LYS A 254 -7.33 9.79 -31.49
C LYS A 254 -6.80 10.66 -30.33
N ASP A 255 -7.68 11.29 -29.57
CA ASP A 255 -7.33 12.25 -28.52
C ASP A 255 -7.92 11.88 -27.13
N THR A 256 -8.78 10.87 -27.11
CA THR A 256 -9.58 10.49 -25.95
C THR A 256 -9.54 8.99 -25.73
N VAL A 257 -9.61 8.56 -24.47
CA VAL A 257 -9.84 7.17 -24.07
C VAL A 257 -11.13 7.13 -23.28
N VAL A 258 -12.10 6.35 -23.78
CA VAL A 258 -13.37 6.13 -23.08
C VAL A 258 -13.22 4.90 -22.20
N VAL A 259 -13.56 5.05 -20.92
CA VAL A 259 -13.55 3.96 -19.94
C VAL A 259 -14.95 3.67 -19.42
N SER A 260 -15.24 2.38 -19.31
CA SER A 260 -16.37 1.88 -18.53
C SER A 260 -15.86 1.58 -17.12
N VAL A 261 -16.19 2.44 -16.15
CA VAL A 261 -15.82 2.20 -14.75
C VAL A 261 -16.92 1.35 -14.13
N LEU A 262 -16.57 0.17 -13.61
CA LEU A 262 -17.50 -0.63 -12.82
C LEU A 262 -17.69 0.05 -11.46
N SER A 263 -18.89 0.59 -11.23
CA SER A 263 -19.33 1.16 -9.94
C SER A 263 -19.58 0.08 -8.90
#